data_AF-A0A9K3J407-F1
#
_entry.id   AF-A0A9K3J407-F1
#
_cell.length_a   1.000
_cell.length_b   1.000
_cell.length_c   1.000
_cell.angle_alpha   90.00
_cell.angle_beta   90.00
_cell.angle_gamma   90.00
#
_symmetry.space_group_name_H-M   'P 1'
#
loop_
_entity.id
_entity.type
_entity.pdbx_description
1 polymer ?
#
loop_
_entity_poly.entity_id
_entity_poly.type
_entity_poly.pdbx_seq_one_letter_code
_entity_poly.pdbx_strand_id
1 'polypeptide(L)'
;MTLTTLIFALLGFLSPSNRGGLMTATVLSWFFMGLFAGFSSARLYKALKGTEWKENTLKTSFMFPGISFAIFFVLNALMWGQSSSGAVPFGTMFVLVCLWLGVSVPLVFVGSYLGFKKPVIEDPVKTNKIPRQVPEQPWYLKPVFTILVGRIFPFGVVFIEFFFVLTSVWLNQFYYIVGFLFIAFVILIITCAETTIILCYFHLRGEDYNWWWRAYLTSGSSGLYLFLYSVFYFFTKLEITKFVSCVLYFGYMLIASFAFFVLTGTIGFYACLWFVWKIYSSLKID
;
A
#
# COMPACT_ATOMS: atom_id res chain seq x y z
N MET A 1 -7.39 0.59 6.96
CA MET A 1 -7.41 -0.81 7.44
C MET A 1 -6.22 -1.14 8.33
N THR A 2 -4.97 -1.06 7.87
CA THR A 2 -3.78 -1.45 8.66
C THR A 2 -3.66 -0.72 10.00
N LEU A 3 -3.85 0.61 10.00
CA LEU A 3 -3.85 1.39 11.24
C LEU A 3 -4.98 0.94 12.19
N THR A 4 -6.20 0.76 11.68
CA THR A 4 -7.35 0.33 12.50
C THR A 4 -7.14 -1.06 13.10
N THR A 5 -6.58 -2.00 12.33
CA THR A 5 -6.30 -3.35 12.83
C THR A 5 -5.21 -3.34 13.89
N LEU A 6 -4.17 -2.51 13.73
CA LEU A 6 -3.11 -2.37 14.73
C LEU A 6 -3.62 -1.71 16.02
N ILE A 7 -4.51 -0.72 15.95
CA ILE A 7 -5.12 -0.10 17.13
C ILE A 7 -5.96 -1.13 17.90
N PHE A 8 -6.82 -1.89 17.22
CA PHE A 8 -7.61 -2.94 17.86
C PHE A 8 -6.75 -4.08 18.44
N ALA A 9 -5.61 -4.38 17.81
CA ALA A 9 -4.64 -5.33 18.33
C ALA A 9 -3.90 -4.79 19.56
N LEU A 10 -3.55 -3.50 19.58
CA LEU A 10 -2.90 -2.83 20.71
C LEU A 10 -3.82 -2.74 21.93
N LEU A 11 -5.12 -2.46 21.72
CA LEU A 11 -6.13 -2.42 22.79
C LEU A 11 -6.46 -3.80 23.38
N GLY A 12 -5.81 -4.87 22.92
CA GLY A 12 -5.99 -6.23 23.44
C GLY A 12 -7.25 -6.95 22.96
N PHE A 13 -8.12 -6.27 22.19
CA PHE A 13 -9.32 -6.87 21.60
C PHE A 13 -8.99 -7.95 20.56
N LEU A 14 -7.80 -7.89 19.95
CA LEU A 14 -7.32 -8.82 18.92
C LEU A 14 -6.02 -9.52 19.35
N SER A 15 -5.99 -10.07 20.57
CA SER A 15 -4.92 -10.96 21.02
C SER A 15 -4.75 -12.16 20.07
N PRO A 16 -3.52 -12.66 19.82
CA PRO A 16 -3.26 -13.91 19.07
C PRO A 16 -4.02 -15.14 19.60
N SER A 17 -4.55 -15.06 20.82
CA SER A 17 -5.42 -16.08 21.44
C SER A 17 -6.84 -16.13 20.85
N ASN A 18 -7.32 -15.05 20.21
CA ASN A 18 -8.62 -14.99 19.53
C ASN A 18 -8.45 -14.81 18.01
N ARG A 19 -7.80 -15.80 17.36
CA ARG A 19 -7.48 -15.76 15.93
C ARG A 19 -8.70 -15.53 15.04
N GLY A 20 -9.87 -16.05 15.42
CA GLY A 20 -11.12 -15.86 14.67
C GLY A 20 -11.59 -14.40 14.68
N GLY A 21 -11.59 -13.75 15.86
CA GLY A 21 -12.00 -12.35 16.00
C GLY A 21 -11.15 -11.39 15.18
N LEU A 22 -9.83 -11.61 15.11
CA LEU A 22 -8.91 -10.80 14.31
C LEU A 22 -9.21 -10.90 12.81
N MET A 23 -9.47 -12.10 12.31
CA MET A 23 -9.82 -12.30 10.91
C MET A 23 -11.16 -11.63 10.57
N THR A 24 -12.19 -11.82 11.38
CA THR A 24 -13.51 -11.21 11.15
C THR A 24 -13.45 -9.69 11.21
N ALA A 25 -12.76 -9.12 12.20
CA ALA A 25 -12.59 -7.67 12.32
C ALA A 25 -11.84 -7.06 11.12
N THR A 26 -10.82 -7.76 10.62
CA THR A 26 -10.05 -7.31 9.44
C THR A 26 -10.92 -7.32 8.18
N VAL A 27 -11.71 -8.38 7.98
CA VAL A 27 -12.64 -8.50 6.85
C VAL A 27 -13.72 -7.42 6.89
N LEU A 28 -14.34 -7.19 8.05
CA LEU A 28 -15.33 -6.12 8.20
C LEU A 28 -14.71 -4.73 7.97
N SER A 29 -13.54 -4.47 8.55
CA SER A 29 -12.79 -3.23 8.34
C SER A 29 -12.47 -3.01 6.85
N TRP A 30 -12.08 -4.06 6.12
CA TRP A 30 -11.83 -3.98 4.68
C TRP A 30 -13.05 -3.45 3.91
N PHE A 31 -14.25 -3.99 4.16
CA PHE A 31 -15.46 -3.56 3.45
C PHE A 31 -15.85 -2.11 3.75
N PHE A 32 -15.84 -1.71 5.03
CA PHE A 32 -16.16 -0.34 5.42
C PHE A 32 -15.16 0.69 4.87
N MET A 33 -13.89 0.31 4.76
CA MET A 33 -12.84 1.17 4.20
C MET A 33 -13.06 1.46 2.70
N GLY A 34 -13.88 0.67 2.00
CA GLY A 34 -14.27 0.92 0.60
C GLY A 34 -14.89 2.31 0.38
N LEU A 35 -15.74 2.77 1.32
CA LEU A 35 -16.34 4.11 1.25
C LEU A 35 -15.26 5.21 1.26
N PHE A 36 -14.32 5.11 2.19
CA PHE A 36 -13.23 6.08 2.34
C PHE A 36 -12.26 6.02 1.16
N ALA A 37 -11.99 4.83 0.64
CA ALA A 37 -11.15 4.64 -0.56
C ALA A 37 -11.77 5.33 -1.77
N GLY A 38 -13.06 5.11 -2.03
CA GLY A 38 -13.79 5.78 -3.12
C GLY A 38 -13.80 7.30 -2.95
N PHE A 39 -14.08 7.79 -1.75
CA PHE A 39 -14.11 9.22 -1.46
C PHE A 39 -12.75 9.90 -1.70
N SER A 40 -11.66 9.36 -1.14
CA SER A 40 -10.33 9.94 -1.28
C SER A 40 -9.81 9.87 -2.71
N SER A 41 -10.03 8.74 -3.41
CA SER A 41 -9.66 8.57 -4.81
C SER A 41 -10.39 9.57 -5.72
N ALA A 42 -11.70 9.73 -5.53
CA ALA A 42 -12.50 10.69 -6.27
C ALA A 42 -12.06 12.14 -6.08
N ARG A 43 -11.79 12.52 -4.82
CA ARG A 43 -11.32 13.87 -4.46
C ARG A 43 -9.99 14.19 -5.13
N LEU A 44 -9.05 13.24 -5.08
CA LEU A 44 -7.75 13.40 -5.73
C LEU A 44 -7.92 13.48 -7.25
N TYR A 45 -8.63 12.55 -7.89
CA TYR A 45 -8.83 12.55 -9.34
C TYR A 45 -9.49 13.84 -9.85
N LYS A 46 -10.48 14.36 -9.11
CA LYS A 46 -11.10 15.65 -9.40
C LYS A 46 -10.14 16.82 -9.24
N ALA A 47 -9.26 16.81 -8.23
CA ALA A 47 -8.21 17.82 -8.08
C ALA A 47 -7.21 17.79 -9.25
N LEU A 48 -6.94 16.60 -9.82
CA LEU A 48 -6.13 16.44 -11.03
C LEU A 48 -6.88 16.74 -12.34
N LYS A 49 -8.04 17.42 -12.27
CA LYS A 49 -8.90 17.81 -13.40
C LYS A 49 -9.49 16.62 -14.19
N GLY A 50 -9.53 15.43 -13.60
CA GLY A 50 -10.16 14.26 -14.21
C GLY A 50 -11.70 14.34 -14.17
N THR A 51 -12.35 14.03 -15.29
CA THR A 51 -13.81 14.09 -15.47
C THR A 51 -14.48 12.72 -15.34
N GLU A 52 -13.78 11.64 -15.71
CA GLU A 52 -14.31 10.27 -15.78
C GLU A 52 -14.29 9.55 -14.43
N TRP A 53 -15.14 10.00 -13.51
CA TRP A 53 -15.19 9.47 -12.15
C TRP A 53 -15.54 7.99 -12.06
N LYS A 54 -16.36 7.46 -12.98
CA LYS A 54 -16.78 6.05 -13.00
C LYS A 54 -15.60 5.12 -13.29
N GLU A 55 -14.76 5.45 -14.26
CA GLU A 55 -13.57 4.66 -14.58
C GLU A 55 -12.58 4.66 -13.41
N ASN A 56 -12.34 5.82 -12.80
CA ASN A 56 -11.49 5.92 -11.61
C ASN A 56 -12.02 5.06 -10.44
N THR A 57 -13.34 5.03 -10.26
CA THR A 57 -14.00 4.23 -9.24
C THR A 57 -13.83 2.73 -9.50
N LEU A 58 -13.98 2.29 -10.75
CA LEU A 58 -13.74 0.91 -11.14
C LEU A 58 -12.27 0.52 -10.90
N LYS A 59 -11.31 1.34 -11.34
CA LYS A 59 -9.88 1.09 -11.07
C LYS A 59 -9.60 0.98 -9.57
N THR A 60 -10.17 1.88 -8.76
CA THR A 60 -10.01 1.84 -7.28
C THR A 60 -10.59 0.56 -6.69
N SER A 61 -11.73 0.09 -7.20
CA SER A 61 -12.43 -1.09 -6.69
C SER A 61 -11.80 -2.42 -7.10
N PHE A 62 -11.11 -2.46 -8.24
CA PHE A 62 -10.61 -3.70 -8.84
C PHE A 62 -9.09 -3.87 -8.79
N MET A 63 -8.30 -2.78 -8.79
CA MET A 63 -6.86 -2.89 -8.99
C MET A 63 -6.17 -3.70 -7.88
N PHE A 64 -6.32 -3.31 -6.62
CA PHE A 64 -5.71 -4.04 -5.50
C PHE A 64 -6.38 -5.39 -5.19
N PRO A 65 -7.70 -5.45 -4.93
CA PRO A 65 -8.34 -6.72 -4.57
C PRO A 65 -8.37 -7.72 -5.74
N GLY A 66 -8.49 -7.26 -6.99
CA GLY A 66 -8.48 -8.14 -8.16
C GLY A 66 -7.14 -8.82 -8.37
N ILE A 67 -6.04 -8.08 -8.29
CA ILE A 67 -4.67 -8.66 -8.37
C ILE A 67 -4.45 -9.64 -7.21
N SER A 68 -4.80 -9.24 -5.99
CA SER A 68 -4.61 -10.07 -4.80
C SER A 68 -5.44 -11.35 -4.86
N PHE A 69 -6.69 -11.25 -5.30
CA PHE A 69 -7.59 -12.40 -5.49
C PHE A 69 -7.11 -13.31 -6.61
N ALA A 70 -6.61 -12.77 -7.74
CA ALA A 70 -6.07 -13.58 -8.82
C ALA A 70 -4.86 -14.41 -8.36
N ILE A 71 -3.91 -13.81 -7.65
CA ILE A 71 -2.77 -14.53 -7.08
C ILE A 71 -3.28 -15.59 -6.10
N PHE A 72 -4.14 -15.20 -5.15
CA PHE A 72 -4.70 -16.11 -4.16
C PHE A 72 -5.46 -17.30 -4.78
N PHE A 73 -6.22 -17.06 -5.84
CA PHE A 73 -6.95 -18.08 -6.56
C PHE A 73 -6.02 -19.09 -7.23
N VAL A 74 -4.96 -18.63 -7.89
CA VAL A 74 -3.93 -19.52 -8.48
C VAL A 74 -3.25 -20.36 -7.40
N LEU A 75 -2.87 -19.74 -6.28
CA LEU A 75 -2.29 -20.45 -5.14
C LEU A 75 -3.24 -21.51 -4.59
N ASN A 76 -4.52 -21.17 -4.41
CA ASN A 76 -5.53 -22.08 -3.89
C ASN A 76 -5.84 -23.22 -4.87
N ALA A 77 -5.82 -22.97 -6.18
CA ALA A 77 -5.99 -24.01 -7.20
C ALA A 77 -4.88 -25.06 -7.13
N LEU A 78 -3.64 -24.66 -6.87
CA LEU A 78 -2.52 -25.59 -6.63
C LEU A 78 -2.74 -26.43 -5.36
N MET A 79 -3.34 -25.85 -4.32
CA MET A 79 -3.67 -26.58 -3.10
C MET A 79 -4.78 -27.60 -3.30
N TRP A 80 -5.80 -27.30 -4.12
CA TRP A 80 -6.81 -28.26 -4.53
C TRP A 80 -6.20 -29.44 -5.30
N GLY A 81 -5.26 -29.17 -6.21
CA GLY A 81 -4.56 -30.22 -6.97
C GLY A 81 -3.76 -31.19 -6.08
N GLN A 82 -3.31 -30.74 -4.90
CA GLN A 82 -2.62 -31.57 -3.91
C GLN A 82 -3.55 -32.17 -2.86
N SER A 83 -4.87 -31.96 -2.96
CA SER A 83 -5.85 -32.34 -1.92
C SER A 83 -5.45 -31.89 -0.52
N SER A 84 -4.84 -30.70 -0.41
CA SER A 84 -4.35 -30.17 0.86
C SER A 84 -5.51 -29.72 1.74
N SER A 85 -5.48 -30.07 3.03
CA SER A 85 -6.45 -29.60 4.03
C SER A 85 -6.44 -28.09 4.26
N GLY A 86 -5.37 -27.39 3.83
CA GLY A 86 -5.29 -25.94 3.87
C GLY A 86 -5.99 -25.23 2.71
N ALA A 87 -6.51 -25.97 1.73
CA ALA A 87 -7.18 -25.37 0.57
C ALA A 87 -8.51 -24.76 0.99
N VAL A 88 -8.73 -23.50 0.64
CA VAL A 88 -10.01 -22.83 0.90
C VAL A 88 -11.09 -23.48 0.02
N PRO A 89 -12.23 -23.91 0.61
CA PRO A 89 -13.33 -24.48 -0.16
C PRO A 89 -13.88 -23.51 -1.21
N PHE A 90 -14.34 -24.06 -2.33
CA PHE A 90 -14.92 -23.25 -3.42
C PHE A 90 -16.09 -22.37 -2.94
N GLY A 91 -16.93 -22.87 -2.03
CA GLY A 91 -18.03 -22.09 -1.46
C GLY A 91 -17.55 -20.81 -0.75
N THR A 92 -16.46 -20.88 0.02
CA THR A 92 -15.89 -19.71 0.71
C THR A 92 -15.32 -18.70 -0.29
N MET A 93 -14.67 -19.17 -1.35
CA MET A 93 -14.19 -18.30 -2.45
C MET A 93 -15.34 -17.56 -3.12
N PHE A 94 -16.43 -18.26 -3.41
CA PHE A 94 -17.63 -17.67 -4.00
C PHE A 94 -18.23 -16.59 -3.09
N VAL A 95 -18.35 -16.86 -1.78
CA VAL A 95 -18.83 -15.87 -0.80
C VAL A 95 -17.93 -14.63 -0.76
N LEU A 96 -16.61 -14.78 -0.81
CA LEU A 96 -15.67 -13.65 -0.85
C LEU A 96 -15.87 -12.78 -2.10
N VAL A 97 -16.10 -13.39 -3.26
CA VAL A 97 -16.40 -12.65 -4.51
C VAL A 97 -17.75 -11.94 -4.40
N CYS A 98 -18.78 -12.60 -3.86
CA CYS A 98 -20.09 -11.97 -3.64
C CYS A 98 -20.00 -10.79 -2.67
N LEU A 99 -19.23 -10.89 -1.59
CA LEU A 99 -19.01 -9.77 -0.67
C LEU A 99 -18.19 -8.65 -1.32
N TRP A 100 -17.18 -8.98 -2.11
CA TRP A 100 -16.39 -7.99 -2.84
C TRP A 100 -17.26 -7.22 -3.85
N LEU A 101 -17.97 -7.92 -4.74
CA LEU A 101 -18.79 -7.30 -5.79
C LEU A 101 -20.10 -6.71 -5.25
N GLY A 102 -20.73 -7.35 -4.26
CA GLY A 102 -22.03 -6.98 -3.74
C GLY A 102 -21.99 -5.94 -2.61
N VAL A 103 -20.89 -5.83 -1.87
CA VAL A 103 -20.74 -4.87 -0.76
C VAL A 103 -19.63 -3.87 -1.04
N SER A 104 -18.39 -4.33 -1.26
CA SER A 104 -17.24 -3.44 -1.39
C SER A 104 -17.36 -2.49 -2.59
N VAL A 105 -17.65 -3.03 -3.78
CA VAL A 105 -17.75 -2.23 -5.02
C VAL A 105 -18.83 -1.15 -4.87
N PRO A 106 -20.10 -1.44 -4.49
CA PRO A 106 -21.09 -0.40 -4.24
C PRO A 106 -20.66 0.64 -3.22
N LEU A 107 -20.02 0.24 -2.11
CA LEU A 107 -19.51 1.19 -1.11
C LEU A 107 -18.47 2.15 -1.69
N VAL A 108 -17.56 1.65 -2.54
CA VAL A 108 -16.57 2.50 -3.23
C VAL A 108 -17.27 3.46 -4.20
N PHE A 109 -18.31 3.03 -4.89
CA PHE A 109 -19.14 3.90 -5.74
C PHE A 109 -19.84 5.01 -4.95
N VAL A 110 -20.46 4.67 -3.81
CA VAL A 110 -21.08 5.67 -2.92
C VAL A 110 -20.04 6.67 -2.43
N GLY A 111 -18.88 6.18 -1.97
CA GLY A 111 -17.78 7.03 -1.52
C GLY A 111 -17.29 7.99 -2.61
N SER A 112 -17.08 7.45 -3.82
CA SER A 112 -16.63 8.22 -4.98
C SER A 112 -17.65 9.28 -5.40
N TYR A 113 -18.94 8.94 -5.43
CA TYR A 113 -20.02 9.88 -5.72
C TYR A 113 -20.03 11.05 -4.73
N LEU A 114 -19.92 10.77 -3.42
CA LEU A 114 -19.81 11.80 -2.38
C LEU A 114 -18.56 12.67 -2.54
N GLY A 115 -17.43 12.06 -2.96
CA GLY A 115 -16.18 12.76 -3.23
C GLY A 115 -16.28 13.73 -4.41
N PHE A 116 -16.91 13.30 -5.50
CA PHE A 116 -17.11 14.12 -6.70
C PHE A 116 -18.11 15.25 -6.53
N LYS A 117 -19.09 15.10 -5.64
CA LYS A 117 -20.07 16.17 -5.33
C LYS A 117 -19.43 17.36 -4.62
N LYS A 118 -18.32 17.17 -3.90
CA LYS A 118 -17.60 18.26 -3.23
C LYS A 118 -16.90 19.20 -4.23
N PRO A 119 -16.73 20.49 -3.91
CA PRO A 119 -16.05 21.46 -4.79
C PRO A 119 -14.63 21.01 -5.13
N VAL A 120 -14.14 21.38 -6.31
CA VAL A 120 -12.76 21.10 -6.74
C VAL A 120 -11.79 21.71 -5.72
N ILE A 121 -10.70 21.00 -5.40
CA ILE A 121 -9.67 21.61 -4.57
C ILE A 121 -8.87 22.56 -5.47
N GLU A 122 -8.86 23.84 -5.12
CA GLU A 122 -8.14 24.85 -5.90
C GLU A 122 -6.63 24.68 -5.72
N ASP A 123 -5.89 24.80 -6.83
CA ASP A 123 -4.45 24.81 -6.80
C ASP A 123 -3.97 26.07 -6.06
N PRO A 124 -2.92 25.98 -5.22
CA PRO A 124 -2.43 27.11 -4.43
C PRO A 124 -1.93 28.27 -5.31
N VAL A 125 -1.56 27.97 -6.56
CA VAL A 125 -1.00 28.91 -7.52
C VAL A 125 -1.53 28.59 -8.92
N LYS A 126 -1.78 29.63 -9.73
CA LYS A 126 -2.10 29.46 -11.15
C LYS A 126 -0.88 28.92 -11.90
N THR A 127 -1.03 27.75 -12.52
CA THR A 127 0.02 27.12 -13.33
C THR A 127 -0.03 27.59 -14.78
N ASN A 128 1.15 27.68 -15.41
CA ASN A 128 1.24 27.97 -16.84
C ASN A 128 0.65 26.81 -17.66
N LYS A 129 -0.04 27.12 -18.75
CA LYS A 129 -0.67 26.11 -19.63
C LYS A 129 0.36 25.32 -20.44
N ILE A 130 1.52 25.91 -20.71
CA ILE A 130 2.60 25.28 -21.47
C ILE A 130 3.63 24.74 -20.46
N PRO A 131 3.91 23.43 -20.46
CA PRO A 131 4.93 22.86 -19.58
C PRO A 131 6.31 23.39 -20.00
N ARG A 132 7.09 23.88 -19.04
CA ARG A 132 8.49 24.26 -19.26
C ARG A 132 9.30 22.99 -19.54
N GLN A 133 10.34 23.11 -20.37
CA GLN A 133 11.29 22.02 -20.59
C GLN A 133 12.09 21.74 -19.31
N VAL A 134 12.14 20.48 -18.89
CA VAL A 134 12.89 20.05 -17.70
C VAL A 134 14.39 19.98 -18.05
N PRO A 135 15.27 20.65 -17.29
CA PRO A 135 16.71 20.58 -17.55
C PRO A 135 17.27 19.19 -17.23
N GLU A 136 18.43 18.88 -17.79
CA GLU A 136 19.11 17.61 -17.50
C GLU A 136 19.45 17.50 -16.01
N GLN A 137 18.94 16.43 -15.39
CA GLN A 137 19.15 16.18 -13.97
C GLN A 137 20.49 15.47 -13.74
N PRO A 138 21.19 15.77 -12.64
CA PRO A 138 22.39 15.04 -12.26
C PRO A 138 22.07 13.56 -12.01
N TRP A 139 23.09 12.70 -12.13
CA TRP A 139 22.93 11.24 -12.10
C TRP A 139 22.18 10.72 -10.85
N TYR A 140 22.41 11.31 -9.68
CA TYR A 140 21.79 10.93 -8.41
C TYR A 140 20.34 11.39 -8.27
N LEU A 141 19.85 12.29 -9.14
CA LEU A 141 18.43 12.68 -9.23
C LEU A 141 17.70 11.95 -10.35
N LYS A 142 18.36 11.03 -11.07
CA LYS A 142 17.68 10.21 -12.07
C LYS A 142 16.60 9.33 -11.39
N PRO A 143 15.46 9.08 -12.07
CA PRO A 143 14.33 8.35 -11.49
C PRO A 143 14.72 6.98 -10.94
N VAL A 144 15.49 6.21 -11.70
CA VAL A 144 15.88 4.85 -11.29
C VAL A 144 16.71 4.90 -10.01
N PHE A 145 17.71 5.78 -9.95
CA PHE A 145 18.58 5.87 -8.77
C PHE A 145 17.80 6.29 -7.52
N THR A 146 16.99 7.34 -7.62
CA THR A 146 16.17 7.84 -6.50
C THR A 146 15.15 6.83 -6.02
N ILE A 147 14.48 6.11 -6.93
CA ILE A 147 13.54 5.04 -6.60
C ILE A 147 14.25 3.88 -5.90
N LEU A 148 15.49 3.56 -6.26
CA LEU A 148 16.24 2.46 -5.66
C LEU A 148 16.92 2.84 -4.33
N VAL A 149 17.30 4.10 -4.12
CA VAL A 149 18.05 4.52 -2.92
C VAL A 149 17.14 5.08 -1.83
N GLY A 150 16.06 5.79 -2.18
CA GLY A 150 15.15 6.42 -1.21
C GLY A 150 14.44 5.45 -0.25
N ARG A 151 14.48 4.16 -0.55
CA ARG A 151 13.81 3.05 0.15
C ARG A 151 14.66 2.33 1.20
N ILE A 152 15.97 2.62 1.32
CA ILE A 152 16.84 1.97 2.30
C ILE A 152 16.41 2.29 3.73
N PHE A 153 16.04 3.55 3.99
CA PHE A 153 15.64 4.00 5.33
C PHE A 153 14.29 3.40 5.78
N PRO A 154 13.18 3.49 5.01
CA PRO A 154 11.92 2.87 5.41
C PRO A 154 12.03 1.35 5.63
N PHE A 155 12.82 0.65 4.81
CA PHE A 155 13.06 -0.78 4.98
C PHE A 155 13.84 -1.08 6.27
N GLY A 156 14.88 -0.31 6.58
CA GLY A 156 15.67 -0.49 7.81
C GLY A 156 14.83 -0.39 9.09
N VAL A 157 13.85 0.52 9.13
CA VAL A 157 12.94 0.69 10.27
C VAL A 157 12.11 -0.57 10.55
N VAL A 158 11.61 -1.23 9.50
CA VAL A 158 10.70 -2.38 9.63
C VAL A 158 11.40 -3.73 9.55
N PHE A 159 12.71 -3.75 9.30
CA PHE A 159 13.47 -4.96 9.04
C PHE A 159 13.34 -6.01 10.15
N ILE A 160 13.58 -5.58 11.40
CA ILE A 160 13.52 -6.47 12.58
C ILE A 160 12.10 -7.00 12.79
N GLU A 161 11.10 -6.13 12.63
CA GLU A 161 9.70 -6.51 12.79
C GLU A 161 9.24 -7.47 11.72
N PHE A 162 9.66 -7.24 10.48
CA PHE A 162 9.36 -8.14 9.39
C PHE A 162 9.94 -9.53 9.62
N PHE A 163 11.16 -9.64 10.16
CA PHE A 163 11.74 -10.92 10.56
C PHE A 163 10.90 -11.66 11.60
N PHE A 164 10.44 -10.97 12.64
CA PHE A 164 9.59 -11.57 13.67
C PHE A 164 8.22 -11.97 13.12
N VAL A 165 7.63 -11.16 12.25
CA VAL A 165 6.36 -11.49 11.57
C VAL A 165 6.52 -12.73 10.69
N LEU A 166 7.59 -12.83 9.89
CA LEU A 166 7.86 -14.01 9.07
C LEU A 166 8.04 -15.27 9.93
N THR A 167 8.80 -15.14 11.02
CA THR A 167 9.00 -16.24 11.97
C THR A 167 7.69 -16.67 12.62
N SER A 168 6.81 -15.72 12.96
CA SER A 168 5.51 -16.03 13.53
C SER A 168 4.58 -16.74 12.55
N VAL A 169 4.52 -16.26 11.31
CA VAL A 169 3.62 -16.81 10.28
C VAL A 169 4.08 -18.17 9.77
N TRP A 170 5.39 -18.38 9.55
CA TRP A 170 5.91 -19.60 8.92
C TRP A 170 6.38 -20.66 9.90
N LEU A 171 6.91 -20.25 11.06
CA LEU A 171 7.39 -21.19 12.09
C LEU A 171 6.38 -21.35 13.25
N ASN A 172 5.17 -20.80 13.10
CA ASN A 172 4.08 -20.85 14.07
C ASN A 172 4.46 -20.37 15.49
N GLN A 173 5.49 -19.51 15.59
CA GLN A 173 5.89 -18.90 16.85
C GLN A 173 4.92 -17.77 17.22
N PHE A 174 4.59 -17.61 18.50
CA PHE A 174 3.69 -16.55 18.92
C PHE A 174 4.39 -15.19 18.90
N TYR A 175 3.81 -14.22 18.18
CA TYR A 175 4.26 -12.84 18.22
C TYR A 175 3.55 -12.09 19.36
N TYR A 176 4.26 -11.86 20.47
CA TYR A 176 3.69 -11.24 21.67
C TYR A 176 3.81 -9.71 21.71
N ILE A 177 4.60 -9.10 20.82
CA ILE A 177 5.01 -7.68 20.95
C ILE A 177 4.21 -6.75 20.01
N VAL A 178 2.88 -6.89 19.99
CA VAL A 178 1.98 -6.07 19.14
C VAL A 178 2.17 -4.56 19.35
N GLY A 179 2.47 -4.14 20.58
CA GLY A 179 2.75 -2.73 20.89
C GLY A 179 4.00 -2.19 20.16
N PHE A 180 5.04 -3.01 20.01
CA PHE A 180 6.25 -2.62 19.29
C PHE A 180 6.00 -2.56 17.78
N LEU A 181 5.21 -3.50 17.23
CA LEU A 181 4.76 -3.44 15.84
C LEU A 181 4.04 -2.13 15.50
N PHE A 182 3.19 -1.64 16.42
CA PHE A 182 2.50 -0.36 16.24
C PHE A 182 3.47 0.81 16.23
N ILE A 183 4.43 0.86 17.16
CA ILE A 183 5.47 1.90 17.19
C ILE A 183 6.30 1.87 15.90
N ALA A 184 6.74 0.69 15.47
CA ALA A 184 7.47 0.52 14.22
C ALA A 184 6.66 1.00 13.00
N PHE A 185 5.35 0.75 12.99
CA PHE A 185 4.45 1.26 11.94
C PHE A 185 4.35 2.79 11.94
N VAL A 186 4.31 3.45 13.10
CA VAL A 186 4.32 4.92 13.19
C VAL A 186 5.65 5.48 12.68
N ILE A 187 6.78 4.90 13.09
CA ILE A 187 8.11 5.31 12.60
C ILE A 187 8.22 5.08 11.08
N LEU A 188 7.65 4.00 10.56
CA LEU A 188 7.57 3.76 9.11
C LEU A 188 6.82 4.88 8.39
N ILE A 189 5.66 5.32 8.89
CA ILE A 189 4.90 6.42 8.28
C ILE A 189 5.74 7.70 8.24
N ILE A 190 6.38 8.04 9.35
CA ILE A 190 7.21 9.25 9.47
C ILE A 190 8.39 9.19 8.50
N THR A 191 9.13 8.08 8.50
CA THR A 191 10.30 7.91 7.63
C THR A 191 9.93 7.85 6.14
N CYS A 192 8.82 7.21 5.78
CA CYS A 192 8.28 7.25 4.41
C CYS A 192 7.94 8.67 3.97
N ALA A 193 7.32 9.47 4.83
CA ALA A 193 6.98 10.86 4.53
C ALA A 193 8.23 11.75 4.43
N GLU A 194 9.16 11.66 5.37
CA GLU A 194 10.37 12.47 5.40
C GLU A 194 11.28 12.22 4.20
N THR A 195 11.59 10.95 3.91
CA THR A 195 12.46 10.57 2.79
C THR A 195 11.90 11.01 1.44
N THR A 196 10.59 10.89 1.25
CA THR A 196 9.95 11.34 0.01
C THR A 196 9.88 12.86 -0.11
N ILE A 197 9.60 13.58 0.98
CA ILE A 197 9.61 15.06 0.99
C ILE A 197 11.00 15.58 0.63
N ILE A 198 12.06 15.04 1.23
CA ILE A 198 13.44 15.47 0.95
C ILE A 198 13.80 15.26 -0.53
N LEU A 199 13.47 14.09 -1.09
CA LEU A 199 13.74 13.82 -2.50
C LEU A 199 12.87 14.69 -3.42
N CYS A 200 11.60 14.90 -3.08
CA CYS A 200 10.72 15.82 -3.80
C CYS A 200 11.27 17.26 -3.80
N TYR A 201 11.80 17.74 -2.66
CA TYR A 201 12.43 19.05 -2.57
C TYR A 201 13.66 19.17 -3.50
N PHE A 202 14.54 18.17 -3.52
CA PHE A 202 15.69 18.20 -4.43
C PHE A 202 15.27 18.16 -5.90
N HIS A 203 14.22 17.42 -6.26
CA HIS A 203 13.67 17.42 -7.62
C HIS A 203 13.08 18.77 -8.02
N LEU A 204 12.31 19.41 -7.14
CA LEU A 204 11.73 20.73 -7.40
C LEU A 204 12.83 21.80 -7.53
N ARG A 205 13.90 21.72 -6.73
CA ARG A 205 15.10 22.57 -6.87
C ARG A 205 15.82 22.35 -8.19
N GLY A 206 15.77 21.13 -8.74
CA GLY A 206 16.25 20.80 -10.07
C GLY A 206 15.33 21.23 -11.21
N GLU A 207 14.28 22.03 -10.94
CA GLU A 207 13.26 22.44 -11.91
C GLU A 207 12.46 21.28 -12.55
N ASP A 208 12.47 20.09 -11.94
CA ASP A 208 11.67 18.95 -12.39
C ASP A 208 10.32 18.91 -11.64
N TYR A 209 9.25 19.24 -12.36
CA TYR A 209 7.89 19.25 -11.82
C TYR A 209 7.22 17.88 -11.80
N ASN A 210 7.83 16.83 -12.37
CA ASN A 210 7.25 15.49 -12.48
C ASN A 210 7.39 14.68 -11.19
N TRP A 211 6.86 15.22 -10.08
CA TRP A 211 7.05 14.63 -8.75
C TRP A 211 6.03 13.53 -8.41
N TRP A 212 4.85 13.47 -9.06
CA TRP A 212 3.72 12.64 -8.62
C TRP A 212 4.06 11.15 -8.56
N TRP A 213 4.38 10.56 -9.71
CA TRP A 213 4.74 9.15 -9.80
C TRP A 213 6.08 8.86 -9.15
N ARG A 214 7.02 9.81 -9.14
CA ARG A 214 8.31 9.64 -8.47
C ARG A 214 8.15 9.52 -6.97
N ALA A 215 7.37 10.40 -6.34
CA ALA A 215 7.09 10.33 -4.90
C ALA A 215 6.44 8.99 -4.51
N TYR A 216 5.45 8.55 -5.29
CA TYR A 216 4.77 7.27 -5.09
C TYR A 216 5.74 6.08 -5.23
N LEU A 217 6.49 6.01 -6.34
CA LEU A 217 7.40 4.89 -6.62
C LEU A 217 8.59 4.85 -5.66
N THR A 218 9.12 6.00 -5.24
CA THR A 218 10.27 6.07 -4.34
C THR A 218 9.97 5.56 -2.94
N SER A 219 8.79 5.86 -2.38
CA SER A 219 8.38 5.25 -1.11
C SER A 219 7.91 3.81 -1.30
N GLY A 220 7.12 3.57 -2.34
CA GLY A 220 6.53 2.26 -2.64
C GLY A 220 7.57 1.18 -2.85
N SER A 221 8.70 1.50 -3.49
CA SER A 221 9.79 0.58 -3.80
C SER A 221 10.40 -0.15 -2.58
N SER A 222 10.09 0.29 -1.36
CA SER A 222 10.33 -0.46 -0.12
C SER A 222 9.69 -1.86 -0.11
N GLY A 223 8.56 -2.07 -0.80
CA GLY A 223 7.97 -3.39 -0.99
C GLY A 223 8.87 -4.35 -1.77
N LEU A 224 9.65 -3.86 -2.74
CA LEU A 224 10.62 -4.69 -3.45
C LEU A 224 11.71 -5.23 -2.52
N TYR A 225 12.18 -4.43 -1.55
CA TYR A 225 13.15 -4.91 -0.56
C TYR A 225 12.55 -5.94 0.39
N LEU A 226 11.30 -5.77 0.81
CA LEU A 226 10.62 -6.81 1.60
C LEU A 226 10.54 -8.12 0.83
N PHE A 227 10.25 -8.07 -0.47
CA PHE A 227 10.25 -9.26 -1.31
C PHE A 227 11.64 -9.89 -1.43
N LEU A 228 12.68 -9.09 -1.71
CA LEU A 228 14.07 -9.58 -1.75
C LEU A 228 14.52 -10.19 -0.42
N TYR A 229 14.14 -9.58 0.71
CA TYR A 229 14.42 -10.13 2.02
C TYR A 229 13.67 -11.44 2.26
N SER A 230 12.42 -11.55 1.80
CA SER A 230 11.67 -12.80 1.88
C SER A 230 12.35 -13.94 1.09
N VAL A 231 13.00 -13.63 -0.04
CA VAL A 231 13.83 -14.60 -0.78
C VAL A 231 15.03 -15.03 0.07
N PHE A 232 15.75 -14.08 0.67
CA PHE A 232 16.86 -14.39 1.58
C PHE A 232 16.43 -15.25 2.78
N TYR A 233 15.28 -14.92 3.39
CA TYR A 233 14.72 -15.66 4.52
C TYR A 233 14.36 -17.10 4.12
N PHE A 234 13.82 -17.30 2.91
CA PHE A 234 13.50 -18.62 2.38
C PHE A 234 14.72 -19.55 2.36
N PHE A 235 15.86 -19.08 1.85
CA PHE A 235 17.06 -19.90 1.74
C PHE A 235 17.84 -20.09 3.04
N THR A 236 17.68 -19.18 4.01
CA THR A 236 18.50 -19.20 5.24
C THR A 236 17.78 -19.76 6.46
N LYS A 237 16.45 -19.70 6.51
CA LYS A 237 15.65 -20.06 7.69
C LYS A 237 14.59 -21.12 7.44
N LEU A 238 14.14 -21.30 6.19
CA LEU A 238 13.04 -22.21 5.87
C LEU A 238 13.55 -23.49 5.21
N GLU A 239 13.23 -24.63 5.81
CA GLU A 239 13.52 -25.96 5.25
C GLU A 239 12.34 -26.49 4.42
N ILE A 240 11.85 -25.69 3.47
CA ILE A 240 10.73 -26.07 2.61
C ILE A 240 11.24 -26.80 1.37
N THR A 241 10.98 -28.10 1.28
CA THR A 241 11.43 -28.95 0.15
C THR A 241 10.37 -29.12 -0.95
N LYS A 242 9.09 -28.99 -0.62
CA LYS A 242 7.98 -29.22 -1.57
C LYS A 242 7.80 -28.03 -2.51
N PHE A 243 7.71 -28.30 -3.81
CA PHE A 243 7.49 -27.27 -4.84
C PHE A 243 6.24 -26.43 -4.59
N VAL A 244 5.10 -27.05 -4.28
CA VAL A 244 3.84 -26.33 -4.04
C VAL A 244 3.96 -25.39 -2.84
N SER A 245 4.61 -25.82 -1.76
CA SER A 245 4.86 -24.97 -0.59
C SER A 245 5.78 -23.79 -0.90
N CYS A 246 6.77 -23.98 -1.79
CA CYS A 246 7.63 -22.91 -2.29
C CYS A 246 6.82 -21.86 -3.07
N VAL A 247 5.96 -22.30 -4.00
CA VAL A 247 5.08 -21.39 -4.77
C VAL A 247 4.10 -20.65 -3.86
N LEU A 248 3.54 -21.32 -2.86
CA LEU A 248 2.69 -20.70 -1.84
C LEU A 248 3.44 -19.61 -1.07
N TYR A 249 4.64 -19.90 -0.60
CA TYR A 249 5.48 -18.93 0.11
C TYR A 249 5.69 -17.67 -0.71
N PHE A 250 6.23 -17.81 -1.93
CA PHE A 250 6.50 -16.66 -2.78
C PHE A 250 5.23 -15.92 -3.20
N GLY A 251 4.12 -16.62 -3.42
CA GLY A 251 2.84 -16.02 -3.74
C GLY A 251 2.28 -15.16 -2.59
N TYR A 252 2.31 -15.66 -1.36
CA TYR A 252 1.90 -14.86 -0.19
C TYR A 252 2.85 -13.69 0.06
N MET A 253 4.17 -13.88 -0.11
CA MET A 253 5.14 -12.79 0.00
C MET A 253 4.96 -11.72 -1.07
N LEU A 254 4.55 -12.12 -2.29
CA LEU A 254 4.24 -11.19 -3.36
C LEU A 254 3.01 -10.33 -3.01
N ILE A 255 1.94 -10.94 -2.48
CA ILE A 255 0.75 -10.19 -2.02
C ILE A 255 1.14 -9.22 -0.89
N ALA A 256 1.91 -9.68 0.09
CA ALA A 256 2.35 -8.85 1.22
C ALA A 256 3.24 -7.67 0.77
N SER A 257 4.21 -7.94 -0.11
CA SER A 257 5.07 -6.93 -0.72
C SER A 257 4.28 -5.91 -1.54
N PHE A 258 3.31 -6.36 -2.34
CA PHE A 258 2.44 -5.49 -3.12
C PHE A 258 1.57 -4.60 -2.22
N ALA A 259 0.98 -5.14 -1.16
CA ALA A 259 0.23 -4.37 -0.17
C ALA A 259 1.11 -3.32 0.52
N PHE A 260 2.34 -3.69 0.87
CA PHE A 260 3.29 -2.77 1.47
C PHE A 260 3.69 -1.65 0.49
N PHE A 261 3.94 -2.00 -0.78
CA PHE A 261 4.26 -1.04 -1.84
C PHE A 261 3.16 0.01 -2.04
N VAL A 262 1.89 -0.43 -2.07
CA VAL A 262 0.75 0.49 -2.18
C VAL A 262 0.64 1.35 -0.93
N LEU A 263 0.82 0.78 0.26
CA LEU A 263 0.75 1.52 1.52
C LEU A 263 1.84 2.61 1.62
N THR A 264 3.11 2.26 1.47
CA THR A 264 4.21 3.22 1.57
C THR A 264 4.18 4.23 0.43
N GLY A 265 3.86 3.78 -0.80
CA GLY A 265 3.70 4.66 -1.95
C GLY A 265 2.61 5.72 -1.74
N THR A 266 1.44 5.34 -1.20
CA THR A 266 0.37 6.31 -0.90
C THR A 266 0.80 7.31 0.18
N ILE A 267 1.47 6.88 1.24
CA ILE A 267 1.99 7.77 2.29
C ILE A 267 2.95 8.80 1.70
N GLY A 268 3.92 8.34 0.90
CA GLY A 268 4.89 9.24 0.26
C GLY A 268 4.26 10.23 -0.72
N PHE A 269 3.27 9.79 -1.50
CA PHE A 269 2.54 10.67 -2.42
C PHE A 269 1.77 11.77 -1.68
N TYR A 270 0.99 11.43 -0.65
CA TYR A 270 0.22 12.43 0.10
C TYR A 270 1.13 13.37 0.91
N ALA A 271 2.25 12.88 1.43
CA ALA A 271 3.25 13.71 2.10
C ALA A 271 3.83 14.76 1.13
N CYS A 272 4.22 14.34 -0.07
CA CYS A 272 4.72 15.25 -1.11
C CYS A 272 3.64 16.22 -1.59
N LEU A 273 2.40 15.76 -1.78
CA LEU A 273 1.28 16.63 -2.17
C LEU A 273 1.05 17.74 -1.14
N TRP A 274 1.01 17.39 0.14
CA TRP A 274 0.86 18.35 1.22
C TRP A 274 2.04 19.33 1.29
N PHE A 275 3.27 18.84 1.15
CA PHE A 275 4.48 19.64 1.13
C PHE A 275 4.50 20.66 -0.03
N VAL A 276 4.21 20.20 -1.24
CA VAL A 276 4.12 21.04 -2.45
C VAL A 276 3.08 22.13 -2.24
N TRP A 277 1.87 21.77 -1.83
CA TRP A 277 0.83 22.77 -1.56
C TRP A 277 1.26 23.78 -0.51
N LYS A 278 1.92 23.34 0.55
CA LYS A 278 2.38 24.24 1.60
C LYS A 278 3.41 25.24 1.08
N ILE A 279 4.42 24.79 0.34
CA ILE A 279 5.45 25.68 -0.24
C ILE A 279 4.82 26.68 -1.20
N TYR A 280 4.01 26.21 -2.15
CA TYR A 280 3.44 27.09 -3.16
C TYR A 280 2.38 28.04 -2.59
N SER A 281 1.66 27.66 -1.52
CA SER A 281 0.74 28.57 -0.84
C SER A 281 1.44 29.71 -0.08
N SER A 282 2.70 29.50 0.32
CA SER A 282 3.50 30.50 1.03
C SER A 282 4.25 31.45 0.10
N LEU A 283 4.33 31.13 -1.20
CA LEU A 283 4.92 32.03 -2.19
C LEU A 283 3.97 33.22 -2.39
N LYS A 284 4.37 34.39 -1.89
CA LYS A 284 3.73 35.65 -2.27
C LYS A 284 4.06 35.90 -3.73
N ILE A 285 3.06 35.72 -4.58
CA ILE A 285 3.12 36.12 -5.99
C ILE A 285 2.55 37.53 -6.02
N ASP A 286 3.43 38.52 -5.99
CA ASP A 286 3.11 39.90 -6.37
C ASP A 286 2.89 39.98 -7.88
#